data_AF-A0A1B4FKZ2-F1
#
_entry.id   AF-A0A1B4FKZ2-F1
#
_cell.length_a   1.000
_cell.length_b   1.000
_cell.length_c   1.000
_cell.angle_alpha   90.00
_cell.angle_beta   90.00
_cell.angle_gamma   90.00
#
_symmetry.space_group_name_H-M   'P 1'
#
loop_
_entity.id
_entity.type
_entity.pdbx_description
1 polymer ?
#
loop_
_entity_poly.entity_id
_entity_poly.type
_entity_poly.pdbx_seq_one_letter_code
_entity_poly.pdbx_strand_id
1 'polypeptide(L)'
;MKSIVVTVATALVLAAPVVSFAQSANGSLTRAQVIQELADLESVGYQPSRGNETTYPDDIQAAQRRLEAKRLAARKAAESAHGPAVAGATQAGKPAANAQ
;
A
#
# COMPACT_ATOMS: atom_id res chain seq x y z
N MET A 1 10.07 66.38 0.94
CA MET A 1 9.23 65.15 1.02
C MET A 1 9.86 64.05 0.17
N LYS A 2 10.75 63.21 0.73
CA LYS A 2 11.34 62.08 -0.01
C LYS A 2 11.99 60.95 0.83
N SER A 3 11.66 60.84 2.12
CA SER A 3 12.34 59.88 3.02
C SER A 3 11.40 58.97 3.83
N ILE A 4 10.20 58.68 3.33
CA ILE A 4 9.31 57.68 3.97
C ILE A 4 9.22 56.39 3.15
N VAL A 5 9.54 56.44 1.85
CA VAL A 5 9.42 55.28 0.94
C VAL A 5 10.57 54.28 1.11
N VAL A 6 11.72 54.72 1.64
CA VAL A 6 12.94 53.88 1.67
C VAL A 6 12.96 52.91 2.86
N THR A 7 12.27 53.21 3.97
CA THR A 7 12.40 52.43 5.21
C THR A 7 11.52 51.17 5.24
N VAL A 8 10.52 51.04 4.36
CA VAL A 8 9.64 49.85 4.30
C VAL A 8 10.26 48.71 3.46
N ALA A 9 11.29 48.99 2.66
CA ALA A 9 11.87 48.02 1.73
C ALA A 9 12.78 46.96 2.40
N THR A 10 13.30 47.21 3.61
CA THR A 10 14.33 46.35 4.22
C THR A 10 13.80 45.31 5.22
N ALA A 11 12.53 45.36 5.62
CA ALA A 11 11.95 44.42 6.60
C ALA A 11 11.44 43.09 6.01
N LEU A 12 11.45 42.93 4.67
CA LEU A 12 10.89 41.75 3.99
C LEU A 12 11.92 40.68 3.59
N VAL A 13 13.17 40.79 4.05
CA VAL A 13 14.25 39.86 3.63
C VAL A 13 14.28 38.54 4.42
N LEU A 14 13.47 38.36 5.46
CA LEU A 14 13.56 37.19 6.36
C LEU A 14 12.47 36.11 6.18
N ALA A 15 11.66 36.18 5.13
CA ALA A 15 10.68 35.13 4.81
C ALA A 15 11.07 34.40 3.52
N ALA A 16 12.28 33.83 3.47
CA ALA A 16 12.55 32.80 2.47
C ALA A 16 11.67 31.58 2.80
N PRO A 17 10.86 31.05 1.85
CA PRO A 17 10.18 29.79 2.04
C PRO A 17 11.21 28.71 2.41
N VAL A 18 10.94 28.14 3.58
CA VAL A 18 11.59 27.01 4.22
C VAL A 18 11.51 25.80 3.27
N VAL A 19 12.60 25.03 3.17
CA VAL A 19 12.70 23.71 2.51
C VAL A 19 12.25 23.62 1.05
N SER A 20 13.18 23.87 0.13
CA SER A 20 13.11 23.32 -1.23
C SER A 20 13.41 21.82 -1.18
N PHE A 21 12.39 21.00 -0.92
CA PHE A 21 12.47 19.55 -1.01
C PHE A 21 12.56 19.12 -2.49
N ALA A 22 13.74 19.24 -3.09
CA ALA A 22 14.10 18.50 -4.31
C ALA A 22 14.66 17.11 -3.96
N GLN A 23 15.08 16.93 -2.71
CA GLN A 23 15.58 15.68 -2.16
C GLN A 23 14.34 14.86 -1.82
N SER A 24 13.93 13.96 -2.71
CA SER A 24 12.96 12.93 -2.38
C SER A 24 13.49 12.15 -1.17
N ALA A 25 13.07 12.54 0.03
CA ALA A 25 13.41 11.86 1.28
C ALA A 25 12.88 10.41 1.28
N ASN A 26 11.91 10.14 0.42
CA ASN A 26 11.39 8.82 0.09
C ASN A 26 12.09 8.40 -1.21
N GLY A 27 13.06 7.49 -1.12
CA GLY A 27 13.88 7.07 -2.25
C GLY A 27 13.06 6.80 -3.52
N SER A 28 13.64 7.11 -4.69
CA SER A 28 12.99 6.96 -5.98
C SER A 28 12.43 5.55 -6.16
N LEU A 29 11.18 5.45 -6.61
CA LEU A 29 10.59 4.15 -6.98
C LEU A 29 11.49 3.45 -7.99
N THR A 30 11.73 2.16 -7.75
CA THR A 30 12.47 1.35 -8.72
C THR A 30 11.54 0.94 -9.86
N ARG A 31 12.09 0.77 -11.07
CA ARG A 31 11.33 0.27 -12.22
C ARG A 31 10.64 -1.07 -11.91
N ALA A 32 11.29 -1.93 -11.13
CA ALA A 32 10.73 -3.20 -10.70
C ALA A 32 9.48 -3.02 -9.82
N GLN A 33 9.51 -2.09 -8.87
CA GLN A 33 8.36 -1.78 -8.01
C GLN A 33 7.17 -1.27 -8.83
N VAL A 34 7.39 -0.37 -9.78
CA VAL A 34 6.32 0.17 -10.64
C VAL A 34 5.67 -0.92 -11.48
N ILE A 35 6.47 -1.82 -12.06
CA ILE A 35 5.94 -2.95 -12.85
C ILE A 35 5.13 -3.89 -11.96
N GLN A 36 5.60 -4.17 -10.74
CA GLN A 36 4.88 -5.00 -9.80
C GLN A 36 3.54 -4.37 -9.38
N GLU A 37 3.53 -3.06 -9.14
CA GLU A 37 2.30 -2.33 -8.82
C GLU A 37 1.29 -2.33 -9.97
N LEU A 38 1.76 -2.14 -11.21
CA LEU A 38 0.93 -2.26 -12.40
C LEU A 38 0.32 -3.66 -12.53
N ALA A 39 1.12 -4.72 -12.36
CA ALA A 39 0.64 -6.10 -12.40
C ALA A 39 -0.42 -6.37 -11.33
N ASP A 40 -0.24 -5.83 -10.11
CA ASP A 40 -1.22 -5.94 -9.04
C ASP A 40 -2.55 -5.26 -9.39
N LEU A 41 -2.50 -4.06 -9.99
CA LEU A 41 -3.69 -3.33 -10.43
C LEU A 41 -4.39 -4.02 -11.61
N GLU A 42 -3.63 -4.54 -12.57
CA GLU A 42 -4.16 -5.34 -13.68
C GLU A 42 -4.85 -6.63 -13.18
N SER A 43 -4.34 -7.22 -12.09
CA SER A 43 -4.92 -8.41 -11.45
C SER A 43 -6.32 -8.18 -10.86
N VAL A 44 -6.76 -6.92 -10.75
CA VAL A 44 -8.10 -6.50 -10.33
C VAL A 44 -8.86 -5.74 -11.42
N GLY A 45 -8.38 -5.82 -12.66
CA GLY A 45 -9.07 -5.34 -13.86
C GLY A 45 -8.74 -3.91 -14.29
N TYR A 46 -7.73 -3.26 -13.71
CA TYR A 46 -7.22 -2.00 -14.23
C TYR A 46 -6.57 -2.21 -15.60
N GLN A 47 -6.73 -1.27 -16.53
CA GLN A 47 -6.14 -1.36 -17.87
C GLN A 47 -5.46 -0.04 -18.25
N PRO A 48 -4.15 0.12 -17.96
CA PRO A 48 -3.42 1.36 -18.20
C PRO A 48 -3.38 1.73 -19.69
N SER A 49 -3.31 0.73 -20.59
CA SER A 49 -3.28 0.94 -22.04
C SER A 49 -4.58 1.47 -22.63
N ARG A 50 -5.71 1.44 -21.90
CA ARG A 50 -6.98 1.99 -22.40
C ARG A 50 -6.98 3.52 -22.44
N GLY A 51 -6.03 4.19 -21.78
CA GLY A 51 -5.85 5.65 -21.89
C GLY A 51 -7.16 6.43 -21.71
N ASN A 52 -8.04 5.99 -20.82
CA ASN A 52 -9.36 6.61 -20.65
C ASN A 52 -9.23 7.83 -19.75
N GLU A 53 -8.66 8.91 -20.29
CA GLU A 53 -8.52 10.19 -19.60
C GLU A 53 -9.87 10.76 -19.13
N THR A 54 -10.98 10.34 -19.75
CA THR A 54 -12.33 10.78 -19.35
C THR A 54 -12.74 10.26 -17.98
N THR A 55 -12.18 9.13 -17.51
CA THR A 55 -12.54 8.52 -16.21
C THR A 55 -11.41 8.63 -15.20
N TYR A 56 -10.28 9.25 -15.56
CA TYR A 56 -9.23 9.52 -14.60
C TYR A 56 -9.67 10.59 -13.61
N PRO A 57 -9.48 10.41 -12.28
CA PRO A 57 -8.79 9.30 -11.61
C PRO A 57 -9.70 8.20 -11.04
N ASP A 58 -11.00 8.20 -11.34
CA ASP A 58 -11.98 7.31 -10.72
C ASP A 58 -11.70 5.82 -10.98
N ASP A 59 -11.20 5.48 -12.16
CA ASP A 59 -10.89 4.11 -12.58
C ASP A 59 -9.74 3.49 -11.78
N ILE A 60 -8.64 4.23 -11.62
CA ILE A 60 -7.47 3.81 -10.84
C ILE A 60 -7.83 3.72 -9.35
N GLN A 61 -8.62 4.65 -8.82
CA GLN A 61 -9.09 4.59 -7.43
C GLN A 61 -10.04 3.39 -7.19
N ALA A 62 -10.93 3.11 -8.14
CA ALA A 62 -11.78 1.91 -8.08
C ALA A 62 -10.95 0.62 -8.11
N ALA A 63 -9.91 0.56 -8.94
CA ALA A 63 -8.98 -0.57 -8.97
C ALA A 63 -8.21 -0.72 -7.64
N GLN A 64 -7.70 0.36 -7.06
CA GLN A 64 -7.01 0.34 -5.76
C GLN A 64 -7.91 -0.24 -4.65
N ARG A 65 -9.18 0.18 -4.57
CA ARG A 65 -10.14 -0.39 -3.60
C ARG A 65 -10.35 -1.90 -3.78
N ARG A 66 -10.44 -2.38 -5.03
CA ARG A 66 -10.56 -3.82 -5.31
C ARG A 66 -9.29 -4.58 -4.92
N LEU A 67 -8.12 -4.00 -5.17
CA LEU A 67 -6.83 -4.57 -4.78
C LEU A 67 -6.69 -4.69 -3.25
N GLU A 68 -7.09 -3.65 -2.51
CA GLU A 68 -7.12 -3.69 -1.05
C GLU A 68 -8.07 -4.77 -0.53
N ALA A 69 -9.27 -4.88 -1.10
CA ALA A 69 -10.22 -5.94 -0.76
C ALA A 69 -9.65 -7.34 -1.02
N LYS A 70 -8.99 -7.54 -2.18
CA LYS A 70 -8.30 -8.79 -2.53
C LYS A 70 -7.19 -9.13 -1.53
N ARG A 71 -6.35 -8.15 -1.17
CA ARG A 71 -5.29 -8.32 -0.16
C ARG A 71 -5.85 -8.65 1.23
N LEU A 72 -6.95 -8.02 1.63
CA LEU A 72 -7.63 -8.32 2.88
C LEU A 72 -8.19 -9.74 2.90
N ALA A 73 -8.84 -10.17 1.80
CA ALA A 73 -9.34 -11.53 1.67
C ALA A 73 -8.22 -12.58 1.75
N ALA A 74 -7.09 -12.33 1.07
CA ALA A 74 -5.92 -13.20 1.14
C ALA A 74 -5.34 -13.31 2.56
N ARG A 75 -5.24 -12.20 3.30
CA ARG A 75 -4.81 -12.21 4.71
C ARG A 75 -5.75 -13.03 5.59
N LYS A 76 -7.07 -12.82 5.48
CA LYS A 76 -8.07 -13.59 6.23
C LYS A 76 -8.00 -15.08 5.93
N ALA A 77 -7.77 -15.45 4.67
CA ALA A 77 -7.59 -16.84 4.27
C ALA A 77 -6.31 -17.44 4.87
N ALA A 78 -5.20 -16.70 4.88
CA ALA A 78 -3.95 -17.15 5.49
C ALA A 78 -4.07 -17.34 7.02
N GLU A 79 -4.77 -16.43 7.71
CA GLU A 79 -5.09 -16.55 9.13
C GLU A 79 -5.97 -17.76 9.42
N SER A 80 -6.99 -18.00 8.59
CA SER A 80 -7.89 -19.16 8.74
C SER A 80 -7.21 -20.49 8.42
N ALA A 81 -6.19 -20.48 7.54
CA ALA A 81 -5.39 -21.67 7.23
C ALA A 81 -4.47 -22.08 8.39
N HIS A 82 -4.11 -21.14 9.28
CA HIS A 82 -3.43 -21.43 10.54
C HIS A 82 -4.45 -21.71 11.65
N GLY A 83 -5.28 -22.74 11.46
CA GLY A 83 -6.23 -23.21 12.48
C GLY A 83 -5.55 -23.55 13.81
N PRO A 84 -6.31 -23.58 14.94
CA PRO A 84 -5.74 -23.90 16.24
C PRO A 84 -5.00 -25.24 16.19
N ALA A 85 -3.83 -25.32 16.82
CA ALA A 85 -3.09 -26.57 16.93
C ALA A 85 -3.99 -27.64 17.53
N VAL A 86 -4.56 -28.52 16.69
CA VAL A 86 -5.29 -29.69 17.15
C VAL A 86 -4.25 -30.57 17.83
N ALA A 87 -4.28 -30.63 19.16
CA ALA A 87 -3.52 -31.62 19.90
C ALA A 87 -4.01 -33.00 19.41
N GLY A 88 -3.24 -33.62 18.54
CA GLY A 88 -3.52 -34.96 18.03
C GLY A 88 -3.57 -35.91 19.22
N ALA A 89 -4.77 -36.33 19.61
CA ALA A 89 -4.93 -37.39 20.58
C ALA A 89 -4.55 -38.71 19.89
N THR A 90 -3.30 -39.14 20.06
CA THR A 90 -2.85 -40.46 19.61
C THR A 90 -3.46 -41.52 20.53
N GLN A 91 -4.57 -42.12 20.13
CA GLN A 91 -5.15 -43.26 20.84
C GLN A 91 -4.43 -44.54 20.38
N ALA A 92 -3.48 -45.02 21.19
CA ALA A 92 -2.89 -46.33 20.99
C ALA A 92 -3.89 -47.41 21.45
N GLY A 93 -4.37 -48.23 20.50
CA GLY A 93 -5.22 -49.37 20.79
C GLY A 93 -4.48 -50.39 21.66
N LYS A 94 -5.03 -50.71 22.84
CA LYS A 94 -4.53 -51.80 23.68
C LYS A 94 -4.84 -53.14 23.00
N PRO A 95 -3.91 -54.11 22.94
CA PRO A 95 -4.22 -55.43 22.40
C PRO A 95 -5.24 -56.12 23.31
N ALA A 96 -6.27 -56.70 22.70
CA ALA A 96 -7.19 -57.59 23.38
C ALA A 96 -6.41 -58.85 23.80
N ALA A 97 -6.30 -59.08 25.11
CA ALA A 97 -5.76 -60.32 25.63
C ALA A 97 -6.77 -61.44 25.35
N ASN A 98 -6.36 -62.42 24.54
CA ASN A 98 -7.05 -63.70 24.42
C ASN A 98 -7.31 -64.28 25.81
N ALA A 99 -8.56 -64.64 26.08
CA ALA A 99 -8.92 -65.53 27.17
C ALA A 99 -9.92 -66.57 26.65
N GLN A 100 -9.35 -67.75 26.40
CA GLN A 100 -9.88 -69.12 26.54
C GLN A 100 -11.09 -69.54 25.69
#